data_AF-A0A7S0AIA7-F1
#
_entry.id   AF-A0A7S0AIA7-F1
#
_cell.length_a   1.000
_cell.length_b   1.000
_cell.length_c   1.000
_cell.angle_alpha   90.00
_cell.angle_beta   90.00
_cell.angle_gamma   90.00
#
_symmetry.space_group_name_H-M   'P 1'
#
loop_
_entity.id
_entity.type
_entity.pdbx_description
1 polymer ?
#
loop_
_entity_poly.entity_id
_entity_poly.type
_entity_poly.pdbx_seq_one_letter_code
_entity_poly.pdbx_strand_id
1 'polypeptide(L)'
;DTVLSAMRFFPRVVGVDVAKVNMLTFFRALQLLGKWRAMFQDYVDHWEKRHEPGVLLLFFSDLKTDLQGSVRRLAKHLRVEPELADSTVARIAAQSSKDVMSSPKMETRFNDFPKQFKKWIEETITGSEPRIELVRKDGGKVGEGQEVLPEKVRELIASYWDMYVLARTNCTSVEDMRIRYRAELVARGIDP
;
A
#
# COMPACT_ATOMS: atom_id res chain seq x y z
N ASP A 1 4.45 0.53 -7.53
CA ASP A 1 3.70 1.55 -6.76
C ASP A 1 4.23 1.81 -5.35
N THR A 2 4.48 0.79 -4.54
CA THR A 2 4.96 0.96 -3.14
C THR A 2 6.21 1.84 -3.04
N VAL A 3 7.23 1.60 -3.87
CA VAL A 3 8.46 2.41 -3.93
C VAL A 3 8.17 3.87 -4.29
N LEU A 4 7.34 4.11 -5.32
CA LEU A 4 6.92 5.46 -5.72
C LEU A 4 6.14 6.16 -4.60
N SER A 5 5.31 5.41 -3.88
CA SER A 5 4.56 5.95 -2.75
C SER A 5 5.47 6.37 -1.59
N ALA A 6 6.46 5.53 -1.26
CA ALA A 6 7.47 5.80 -0.24
C ALA A 6 8.33 7.01 -0.62
N MET A 7 8.73 7.12 -1.89
CA MET A 7 9.44 8.28 -2.43
C MET A 7 8.69 9.60 -2.29
N ARG A 8 7.37 9.59 -2.50
CA ARG A 8 6.55 10.80 -2.36
C ARG A 8 6.28 11.15 -0.90
N PHE A 9 6.52 10.22 0.02
CA PHE A 9 6.25 10.37 1.45
C PHE A 9 7.50 10.74 2.27
N PHE A 10 8.53 9.89 2.25
CA PHE A 10 9.68 10.01 3.16
C PHE A 10 10.49 11.30 3.03
N PRO A 11 10.84 11.79 1.82
CA PRO A 11 11.55 13.06 1.69
C PRO A 11 10.76 14.22 2.30
N ARG A 12 9.44 14.27 2.08
CA ARG A 12 8.58 15.31 2.66
C ARG A 12 8.57 15.25 4.19
N VAL A 13 8.56 14.04 4.75
CA VAL A 13 8.64 13.83 6.20
C VAL A 13 9.91 14.46 6.79
N VAL A 14 11.05 14.39 6.09
CA VAL A 14 12.32 14.96 6.55
C VAL A 14 12.59 16.37 6.00
N GLY A 15 11.59 17.05 5.44
CA GLY A 15 11.73 18.40 4.89
C GLY A 15 12.55 18.53 3.61
N VAL A 16 12.70 17.44 2.87
CA VAL A 16 13.37 17.41 1.58
C VAL A 16 12.33 17.51 0.46
N ASP A 17 12.50 18.51 -0.40
CA ASP A 17 11.74 18.67 -1.63
C ASP A 17 11.93 17.43 -2.53
N VAL A 18 10.84 16.70 -2.75
CA VAL A 18 10.82 15.47 -3.56
C VAL A 18 11.31 15.72 -4.99
N ALA A 19 11.07 16.91 -5.56
CA ALA A 19 11.52 17.24 -6.91
C ALA A 19 13.05 17.27 -7.03
N LYS A 20 13.76 17.50 -5.93
CA LYS A 20 15.23 17.51 -5.87
C LYS A 20 15.81 16.13 -5.55
N VAL A 21 14.98 15.14 -5.22
CA VAL A 21 15.44 13.79 -4.86
C VAL A 21 15.66 12.96 -6.12
N ASN A 22 16.92 12.57 -6.36
CA ASN A 22 17.21 11.57 -7.37
C ASN A 22 16.65 10.20 -6.93
N MET A 23 15.77 9.63 -7.76
CA MET A 23 15.07 8.39 -7.46
C MET A 23 16.00 7.19 -7.25
N LEU A 24 17.07 7.08 -8.03
CA LEU A 24 18.04 6.00 -7.89
C LEU A 24 18.83 6.14 -6.58
N THR A 25 19.22 7.37 -6.22
CA THR A 25 19.88 7.65 -4.94
C THR A 25 18.97 7.32 -3.76
N PHE A 26 17.70 7.72 -3.81
CA PHE A 26 16.73 7.39 -2.77
C PHE A 26 16.55 5.87 -2.63
N PHE A 27 16.40 5.17 -3.75
CA PHE A 27 16.31 3.72 -3.76
C PHE A 27 17.55 3.09 -3.12
N ARG A 28 18.77 3.50 -3.52
CA ARG A 28 20.02 2.98 -2.94
C ARG A 28 20.17 3.31 -1.46
N ALA A 29 19.73 4.47 -1.00
CA ALA A 29 19.77 4.83 0.41
C ALA A 29 18.88 3.89 1.24
N LEU A 30 17.64 3.66 0.81
CA LEU A 30 16.74 2.71 1.49
C LEU A 30 17.20 1.25 1.35
N GLN A 31 17.91 0.92 0.28
CA GLN A 31 18.59 -0.37 0.12
C GLN A 31 19.66 -0.57 1.20
N LEU A 32 20.56 0.41 1.39
CA LEU A 32 21.62 0.37 2.40
C LEU A 32 21.06 0.26 3.82
N LEU A 33 19.92 0.90 4.08
CA LEU A 33 19.19 0.81 5.35
C LEU A 33 18.39 -0.50 5.50
N GLY A 34 18.49 -1.43 4.55
CA GLY A 34 17.80 -2.73 4.58
C GLY A 34 16.28 -2.65 4.41
N LYS A 35 15.72 -1.47 4.11
CA LYS A 35 14.26 -1.26 4.05
C LYS A 35 13.61 -2.01 2.88
N TRP A 36 14.30 -2.10 1.75
CA TRP A 36 13.78 -2.88 0.62
C TRP A 36 13.79 -4.38 0.90
N ARG A 37 14.86 -4.91 1.47
CA ARG A 37 14.90 -6.31 1.88
C ARG A 37 13.73 -6.65 2.81
N ALA A 38 13.49 -5.82 3.84
CA ALA A 38 12.35 -6.00 4.74
C ALA A 38 11.01 -5.98 3.99
N MET A 39 10.81 -5.01 3.11
CA MET A 39 9.58 -4.92 2.30
C MET A 39 9.34 -6.16 1.42
N PHE A 40 10.37 -6.68 0.74
CA PHE A 40 10.22 -7.89 -0.07
C PHE A 40 10.02 -9.15 0.80
N GLN A 41 10.67 -9.21 1.96
CA GLN A 41 10.45 -10.26 2.94
C GLN A 41 9.00 -10.28 3.43
N ASP A 42 8.39 -9.11 3.66
CA ASP A 42 6.98 -9.01 4.06
C ASP A 42 6.06 -9.68 3.03
N TYR A 43 6.30 -9.52 1.71
CA TYR A 43 5.52 -10.23 0.69
C TYR A 43 5.59 -11.75 0.87
N VAL A 44 6.78 -12.28 1.15
CA VAL A 44 6.95 -13.72 1.36
C VAL A 44 6.27 -14.19 2.63
N ASP A 45 6.49 -13.49 3.74
CA ASP A 45 5.98 -13.90 5.04
C ASP A 45 4.45 -13.92 5.06
N HIS A 46 3.80 -12.94 4.42
CA HIS A 46 2.34 -12.92 4.28
C HIS A 46 1.85 -13.97 3.29
N TRP A 47 2.60 -14.22 2.21
CA TRP A 47 2.25 -15.25 1.24
C TRP A 47 2.28 -16.64 1.86
N GLU A 48 3.31 -16.98 2.62
CA GLU A 48 3.43 -18.30 3.27
C GLU A 48 2.33 -18.54 4.31
N LYS A 49 1.85 -17.48 4.97
CA LYS A 49 0.80 -17.54 5.98
C LYS A 49 -0.62 -17.34 5.45
N ARG A 50 -0.79 -17.13 4.14
CA ARG A 50 -2.08 -16.72 3.52
C ARG A 50 -3.26 -17.68 3.74
N HIS A 51 -3.00 -18.89 4.24
CA HIS A 51 -4.01 -19.90 4.56
C HIS A 51 -4.13 -20.19 6.06
N GLU A 52 -3.32 -19.54 6.90
CA GLU A 52 -3.41 -19.70 8.35
C GLU A 52 -4.76 -19.17 8.88
N PRO A 53 -5.36 -19.84 9.88
CA PRO A 53 -6.55 -19.33 10.53
C PRO A 53 -6.31 -17.93 11.11
N GLY A 54 -7.21 -16.99 10.81
CA GLY A 54 -7.11 -15.61 11.29
C GLY A 54 -6.31 -14.67 10.38
N VAL A 55 -5.65 -15.18 9.33
CA VAL A 55 -5.00 -14.35 8.31
C VAL A 55 -5.95 -14.13 7.14
N LEU A 56 -6.17 -12.85 6.79
CA LEU A 56 -6.84 -12.45 5.55
C LEU A 56 -5.84 -11.66 4.69
N LEU A 57 -5.51 -12.22 3.52
CA LEU A 57 -4.67 -11.53 2.54
C LEU A 57 -5.56 -10.75 1.57
N LEU A 58 -5.31 -9.45 1.42
CA LEU A 58 -6.00 -8.57 0.48
C LEU A 58 -4.99 -7.87 -0.41
N PHE A 59 -5.34 -7.70 -1.69
CA PHE A 59 -4.54 -6.94 -2.65
C PHE A 59 -5.14 -5.55 -2.84
N PHE A 60 -4.29 -4.52 -2.83
CA PHE A 60 -4.73 -3.14 -3.02
C PHE A 60 -5.51 -2.95 -4.34
N SER A 61 -5.11 -3.65 -5.41
CA SER A 61 -5.82 -3.63 -6.69
C SER A 61 -7.27 -4.14 -6.60
N ASP A 62 -7.53 -5.12 -5.72
CA ASP A 62 -8.88 -5.64 -5.51
C ASP A 62 -9.73 -4.63 -4.72
N LEU A 63 -9.15 -3.98 -3.70
CA LEU A 63 -9.82 -2.88 -2.99
C LEU A 63 -10.23 -1.74 -3.92
N LYS A 64 -9.42 -1.49 -4.95
CA LYS A 64 -9.68 -0.46 -5.97
C LYS A 64 -10.74 -0.86 -6.98
N THR A 65 -10.86 -2.16 -7.28
CA THR A 65 -11.77 -2.69 -8.28
C THR A 65 -13.15 -2.96 -7.68
N ASP A 66 -13.20 -3.59 -6.50
CA ASP A 66 -14.42 -3.88 -5.76
C ASP A 66 -14.20 -3.72 -4.26
N LEU A 67 -14.40 -2.49 -3.79
CA LEU A 67 -14.30 -2.16 -2.37
C LEU A 67 -15.42 -2.81 -1.55
N GLN A 68 -16.64 -2.94 -2.12
CA GLN A 68 -17.77 -3.51 -1.38
C GLN A 68 -17.59 -5.01 -1.15
N GLY A 69 -17.18 -5.76 -2.18
CA GLY A 69 -16.83 -7.18 -2.04
C GLY A 69 -15.70 -7.39 -1.04
N SER A 70 -14.69 -6.52 -1.06
CA SER A 70 -13.60 -6.54 -0.08
C SER A 70 -14.09 -6.30 1.36
N VAL A 71 -15.04 -5.38 1.56
CA VAL A 71 -15.69 -5.14 2.86
C VAL A 71 -16.47 -6.37 3.33
N ARG A 72 -17.24 -7.01 2.44
CA ARG A 72 -17.97 -8.26 2.78
C ARG A 72 -17.02 -9.38 3.18
N ARG A 73 -15.93 -9.57 2.43
CA ARG A 73 -14.89 -10.57 2.74
C ARG A 73 -14.25 -10.31 4.09
N LEU A 74 -13.93 -9.06 4.41
CA LEU A 74 -13.39 -8.69 5.72
C LEU A 74 -14.41 -8.94 6.84
N ALA A 75 -15.68 -8.57 6.65
CA ALA A 75 -16.73 -8.81 7.64
C ALA A 75 -16.92 -10.31 7.92
N LYS A 76 -16.92 -11.15 6.86
CA LYS A 76 -16.96 -12.61 6.98
C LYS A 76 -15.74 -13.17 7.72
N HIS A 77 -14.54 -12.68 7.42
CA HIS A 77 -13.31 -13.07 8.11
C HIS A 77 -13.36 -12.74 9.61
N LEU A 78 -13.88 -11.56 9.95
CA LEU A 78 -14.06 -11.09 11.32
C LEU A 78 -15.28 -11.70 12.03
N ARG A 79 -16.08 -12.52 11.33
CA ARG A 79 -17.30 -13.17 11.85
C ARG A 79 -18.29 -12.15 12.43
N VAL A 80 -18.50 -11.05 11.70
CA VAL A 80 -19.48 -10.03 12.07
C VAL A 80 -20.89 -10.60 11.91
N GLU A 81 -21.66 -10.61 13.00
CA GLU A 81 -23.03 -11.11 13.04
C GLU A 81 -23.99 -10.05 13.63
N PRO A 82 -25.20 -9.86 13.07
CA PRO A 82 -25.69 -10.49 11.85
C PRO A 82 -24.95 -9.99 10.60
N GLU A 83 -25.11 -10.68 9.47
CA GLU A 83 -24.55 -10.26 8.19
C GLU A 83 -24.88 -8.79 7.88
N LEU A 84 -23.88 -8.06 7.37
CA LEU A 84 -24.03 -6.64 7.09
C LEU A 84 -25.02 -6.43 5.94
N ALA A 85 -26.08 -5.67 6.22
CA ALA A 85 -26.99 -5.21 5.17
C ALA A 85 -26.23 -4.44 4.07
N ASP A 86 -26.65 -4.57 2.81
CA ASP A 86 -26.00 -3.94 1.66
C ASP A 86 -25.84 -2.42 1.79
N SER A 87 -26.81 -1.75 2.41
CA SER A 87 -26.73 -0.31 2.69
C SER A 87 -25.59 0.04 3.65
N THR A 88 -25.29 -0.83 4.62
CA THR A 88 -24.15 -0.66 5.52
C THR A 88 -22.84 -0.89 4.80
N VAL A 89 -22.75 -1.94 3.97
CA VAL A 89 -21.56 -2.22 3.14
C VAL A 89 -21.27 -1.03 2.21
N ALA A 90 -22.30 -0.54 1.52
CA ALA A 90 -22.19 0.62 0.63
C ALA A 90 -21.72 1.87 1.37
N ARG A 91 -22.24 2.12 2.59
CA ARG A 91 -21.82 3.24 3.43
C ARG A 91 -20.36 3.12 3.86
N ILE A 92 -19.92 1.93 4.28
CA ILE A 92 -18.52 1.69 4.65
C ILE A 92 -17.61 1.94 3.44
N ALA A 93 -17.93 1.35 2.29
CA ALA A 93 -17.15 1.53 1.07
C ALA A 93 -17.08 3.02 0.66
N ALA A 94 -18.19 3.76 0.75
CA ALA A 94 -18.19 5.20 0.48
C ALA A 94 -17.28 5.97 1.44
N GLN A 95 -17.32 5.67 2.74
CA GLN A 95 -16.48 6.32 3.75
C GLN A 95 -14.99 5.96 3.63
N SER A 96 -14.69 4.77 3.13
CA SER A 96 -13.34 4.29 2.84
C SER A 96 -12.85 4.64 1.43
N SER A 97 -13.62 5.42 0.66
CA SER A 97 -13.19 5.88 -0.66
C SER A 97 -12.10 6.93 -0.55
N LYS A 98 -11.21 6.98 -1.55
CA LYS A 98 -10.15 7.99 -1.62
C LYS A 98 -10.71 9.41 -1.55
N ASP A 99 -11.85 9.67 -2.19
CA ASP A 99 -12.44 11.01 -2.25
C ASP A 99 -12.90 11.49 -0.87
N VAL A 100 -13.51 10.60 -0.08
CA VAL A 100 -13.87 10.91 1.30
C VAL A 100 -12.63 11.01 2.18
N MET A 101 -11.71 10.05 2.09
CA MET A 101 -10.52 9.98 2.94
C MET A 101 -9.54 11.14 2.71
N SER A 102 -9.47 11.68 1.49
CA SER A 102 -8.64 12.85 1.15
C SER A 102 -9.37 14.19 1.30
N SER A 103 -10.64 14.17 1.70
CA SER A 103 -11.42 15.40 1.88
C SER A 103 -10.93 16.22 3.09
N PRO A 104 -11.05 17.56 3.07
CA PRO A 104 -10.70 18.39 4.23
C PRO A 104 -11.44 18.01 5.52
N LYS A 105 -12.66 17.48 5.39
CA LYS A 105 -13.48 17.04 6.53
C LYS A 105 -12.88 15.85 7.28
N MET A 106 -11.99 15.08 6.64
CA MET A 106 -11.34 13.90 7.22
C MET A 106 -9.85 14.11 7.52
N GLU A 107 -9.35 15.35 7.45
CA GLU A 107 -7.93 15.67 7.67
C GLU A 107 -7.42 15.13 9.00
N THR A 108 -8.17 15.34 10.09
CA THR A 108 -7.81 14.87 11.44
C THR A 108 -7.95 13.36 11.65
N ARG A 109 -8.50 12.62 10.68
CA ARG A 109 -8.69 11.17 10.77
C ARG A 109 -7.65 10.40 9.96
N PHE A 110 -7.35 10.85 8.76
CA PHE A 110 -6.48 10.11 7.82
C PHE A 110 -5.20 10.84 7.45
N ASN A 111 -5.09 12.14 7.73
CA ASN A 111 -3.91 12.97 7.48
C ASN A 111 -3.37 13.60 8.76
N ASP A 112 -3.71 13.02 9.93
CA ASP A 112 -3.24 13.50 11.21
C ASP A 112 -1.94 12.83 11.62
N PHE A 113 -1.09 13.60 12.29
CA PHE A 113 0.18 13.14 12.83
C PHE A 113 0.22 13.36 14.35
N PRO A 114 0.88 12.47 15.11
CA PRO A 114 1.12 12.70 16.53
C PRO A 114 1.73 14.10 16.76
N LYS A 115 1.33 14.80 17.82
CA LYS A 115 1.76 16.18 18.09
C LYS A 115 3.28 16.37 18.06
N GLN A 116 4.03 15.40 18.60
CA GLN A 116 5.49 15.43 18.61
C GLN A 116 6.08 15.37 17.19
N PHE A 117 5.46 14.59 16.31
CA PHE A 117 5.88 14.46 14.92
C PHE A 117 5.53 15.71 14.11
N LYS A 118 4.35 16.31 14.35
CA LYS A 118 3.99 17.62 13.76
C LYS A 118 4.98 18.70 14.14
N LYS A 119 5.31 18.81 15.43
CA LYS A 119 6.30 19.77 15.92
C LYS A 119 7.66 19.57 15.25
N TRP A 120 8.13 18.33 15.17
CA TRP A 120 9.39 18.01 14.50
C TRP A 120 9.35 18.37 12.99
N ILE A 121 8.25 18.10 12.29
CA ILE A 121 8.04 18.53 10.90
C ILE A 121 8.10 20.05 10.80
N GLU A 122 7.34 20.78 11.62
CA GLU A 122 7.29 22.26 11.61
C GLU A 122 8.67 22.88 11.89
N GLU A 123 9.48 22.25 12.75
CA GLU A 123 10.85 22.68 13.05
C GLU A 123 11.87 22.32 11.96
N THR A 124 11.62 21.25 11.19
CA THR A 124 12.57 20.72 10.19
C THR A 124 12.28 21.24 8.77
N ILE A 125 11.01 21.49 8.44
CA ILE A 125 10.59 22.01 7.13
C ILE A 125 10.62 23.54 7.17
N THR A 126 11.74 24.13 6.74
CA THR A 126 11.85 25.58 6.56
C THR A 126 11.31 25.98 5.18
N GLY A 127 10.01 26.25 5.07
CA GLY A 127 9.42 26.79 3.83
C GLY A 127 7.92 26.58 3.67
N SER A 128 7.35 27.22 2.65
CA SER A 128 5.93 27.18 2.27
C SER A 128 5.54 25.95 1.43
N GLU A 129 6.33 24.87 1.48
CA GLU A 129 6.13 23.66 0.68
C GLU A 129 5.09 22.70 1.31
N PRO A 130 4.40 21.88 0.49
CA PRO A 130 3.07 21.39 0.81
C PRO A 130 3.06 20.45 2.02
N ARG A 131 1.99 20.59 2.83
CA ARG A 131 1.65 19.68 3.93
C ARG A 131 1.80 18.23 3.49
N ILE A 132 2.44 17.42 4.33
CA ILE A 132 2.53 15.97 4.14
C ILE A 132 1.10 15.40 4.16
N GLU A 133 0.65 14.83 3.04
CA GLU A 133 -0.62 14.13 2.93
C GLU A 133 -0.34 12.61 2.95
N LEU A 134 -0.90 11.90 3.94
CA LEU A 134 -0.88 10.44 3.99
C LEU A 134 -1.80 9.85 2.91
N VAL A 135 -2.98 10.45 2.75
CA VAL A 135 -3.90 10.19 1.64
C VAL A 135 -3.75 11.31 0.61
N ARG A 136 -2.77 11.13 -0.29
CA ARG A 136 -2.45 12.13 -1.32
C ARG A 136 -3.57 12.32 -2.33
N LYS A 137 -3.84 13.58 -2.71
CA LYS A 137 -4.84 13.91 -3.75
C LYS A 137 -4.57 13.26 -5.11
N ASP A 138 -3.31 13.14 -5.50
CA ASP A 138 -2.85 12.52 -6.76
C ASP A 138 -2.52 11.02 -6.63
N GLY A 139 -2.70 10.45 -5.43
CA GLY A 139 -2.39 9.05 -5.12
C GLY A 139 -3.55 8.07 -5.33
N GLY A 140 -3.42 6.86 -4.77
CA GLY A 140 -4.44 5.82 -4.83
C GLY A 140 -4.61 5.16 -6.20
N LYS A 141 -3.52 5.17 -7.00
CA LYS A 141 -3.44 4.55 -8.32
C LYS A 141 -2.75 3.19 -8.26
N VAL A 142 -3.04 2.36 -9.25
CA VAL A 142 -2.40 1.06 -9.48
C VAL A 142 -1.66 1.16 -10.81
N GLY A 143 -0.43 0.67 -10.87
CA GLY A 143 0.40 0.62 -12.08
C GLY A 143 1.26 1.86 -12.35
N GLU A 144 1.03 2.98 -11.68
CA GLU A 144 1.76 4.25 -11.91
C GLU A 144 3.29 4.09 -11.81
N GLY A 145 3.77 3.18 -10.95
CA GLY A 145 5.20 2.91 -10.82
C GLY A 145 5.84 2.37 -12.11
N GLN A 146 5.11 1.65 -12.97
CA GLN A 146 5.66 1.16 -14.23
C GLN A 146 5.92 2.30 -15.22
N GLU A 147 5.06 3.33 -15.20
CA GLU A 147 5.14 4.49 -16.08
C GLU A 147 6.18 5.51 -15.59
N VAL A 148 6.23 5.74 -14.28
CA VAL A 148 6.96 6.88 -13.68
C VAL A 148 8.35 6.53 -13.17
N LEU A 149 8.59 5.30 -12.71
CA LEU A 149 9.91 4.93 -12.16
C LEU A 149 10.94 4.81 -13.29
N PRO A 150 12.17 5.35 -13.17
CA PRO A 150 13.24 5.14 -14.13
C PRO A 150 13.53 3.66 -14.35
N GLU A 151 13.92 3.31 -15.57
CA GLU A 151 14.22 1.93 -15.97
C GLU A 151 15.18 1.22 -15.01
N LYS A 152 16.30 1.87 -14.67
CA LYS A 152 17.27 1.31 -13.72
C LYS A 152 16.67 0.96 -12.37
N VAL A 153 15.71 1.74 -11.88
CA VAL A 153 15.03 1.47 -10.61
C VAL A 153 14.06 0.30 -10.75
N ARG A 154 13.36 0.20 -11.89
CA ARG A 154 12.50 -0.96 -12.19
C ARG A 154 13.31 -2.26 -12.28
N GLU A 155 14.46 -2.24 -12.95
CA GLU A 155 15.38 -3.38 -13.02
C GLU A 155 15.86 -3.82 -11.63
N LEU A 156 16.23 -2.88 -10.78
CA LEU A 156 16.63 -3.19 -9.40
C LEU A 156 15.47 -3.80 -8.62
N ILE A 157 14.27 -3.22 -8.70
CA ILE A 157 13.07 -3.79 -8.07
C ILE A 157 12.81 -5.22 -8.55
N ALA A 158 12.92 -5.47 -9.85
CA ALA A 158 12.76 -6.80 -10.45
C ALA A 158 13.80 -7.79 -9.90
N SER A 159 15.08 -7.40 -9.87
CA SER A 159 16.15 -8.26 -9.30
C SER A 159 15.92 -8.61 -7.83
N TYR A 160 15.38 -7.68 -7.04
CA TYR A 160 15.03 -7.94 -5.65
C TYR A 160 13.79 -8.84 -5.53
N TRP A 161 12.80 -8.64 -6.39
CA TRP A 161 11.66 -9.53 -6.48
C TRP A 161 12.11 -10.96 -6.77
N ASP A 162 12.99 -11.14 -7.75
CA ASP A 162 13.51 -12.47 -8.12
C ASP A 162 14.27 -13.12 -6.95
N MET A 163 15.15 -12.34 -6.32
CA MET A 163 16.00 -12.81 -5.23
C MET A 163 15.21 -13.23 -3.98
N TYR A 164 14.20 -12.45 -3.60
CA TYR A 164 13.50 -12.64 -2.33
C TYR A 164 12.15 -13.33 -2.51
N VAL A 165 11.34 -12.85 -3.46
CA VAL A 165 9.94 -13.24 -3.58
C VAL A 165 9.77 -14.43 -4.51
N LEU A 166 10.27 -14.36 -5.74
CA LEU A 166 10.16 -15.46 -6.70
C LEU A 166 10.79 -16.74 -6.16
N ALA A 167 12.00 -16.63 -5.61
CA ALA A 167 12.75 -17.76 -5.07
C ALA A 167 12.00 -18.57 -3.99
N ARG A 168 11.07 -17.94 -3.25
CA ARG A 168 10.34 -18.58 -2.15
C ARG A 168 8.87 -18.86 -2.46
N THR A 169 8.26 -18.03 -3.30
CA THR A 169 6.80 -18.07 -3.55
C THR A 169 6.45 -18.63 -4.92
N ASN A 170 7.45 -18.75 -5.82
CA ASN A 170 7.27 -19.07 -7.23
C ASN A 170 6.33 -18.10 -7.97
N CYS A 171 6.15 -16.89 -7.43
CA CYS A 171 5.33 -15.83 -8.03
C CYS A 171 6.23 -14.78 -8.69
N THR A 172 5.98 -14.51 -9.96
CA THR A 172 6.78 -13.60 -10.81
C THR A 172 6.44 -12.13 -10.61
N SER A 173 5.29 -11.83 -9.99
CA SER A 173 4.86 -10.46 -9.69
C SER A 173 3.77 -10.46 -8.62
N VAL A 174 3.43 -9.27 -8.11
CA VAL A 174 2.25 -9.09 -7.23
C VAL A 174 0.96 -9.50 -7.94
N GLU A 175 0.89 -9.32 -9.26
CA GLU A 175 -0.26 -9.73 -10.05
C GLU A 175 -0.36 -11.25 -10.17
N ASP A 176 0.76 -11.94 -10.35
CA ASP A 176 0.83 -13.41 -10.32
C ASP A 176 0.38 -13.94 -8.95
N MET A 177 0.85 -13.32 -7.84
CA MET A 177 0.35 -13.64 -6.49
C MET A 177 -1.17 -13.47 -6.38
N ARG A 178 -1.71 -12.36 -6.91
CA ARG A 178 -3.15 -12.07 -6.88
C ARG A 178 -3.95 -13.13 -7.63
N ILE A 179 -3.55 -13.44 -8.86
CA ILE A 179 -4.21 -14.43 -9.71
C ILE A 179 -4.18 -15.82 -9.05
N ARG A 180 -3.02 -16.24 -8.54
CA ARG A 180 -2.88 -17.53 -7.86
C ARG A 180 -3.73 -17.61 -6.60
N TYR A 181 -3.70 -16.56 -5.76
CA TYR A 181 -4.49 -16.54 -4.54
C TYR A 181 -5.99 -16.64 -4.83
N ARG A 182 -6.48 -15.94 -5.85
CA ARG A 182 -7.88 -16.08 -6.27
C ARG A 182 -8.22 -17.50 -6.72
N ALA A 183 -7.36 -18.12 -7.51
CA ALA A 183 -7.54 -19.52 -7.92
C ALA A 183 -7.57 -20.47 -6.72
N GLU A 184 -6.70 -20.25 -5.72
CA GLU A 184 -6.68 -21.01 -4.47
C GLU A 184 -7.97 -20.83 -3.66
N LEU A 185 -8.51 -19.61 -3.57
CA LEU A 185 -9.78 -19.35 -2.88
C LEU A 185 -10.94 -20.07 -3.56
N VAL A 186 -11.04 -19.99 -4.90
CA VAL A 186 -12.07 -20.69 -5.67
C VAL A 186 -11.96 -22.20 -5.48
N ALA A 187 -10.77 -22.77 -5.55
CA ALA A 187 -10.55 -24.20 -5.32
C ALA A 187 -10.95 -24.66 -3.90
N ARG A 188 -10.92 -23.73 -2.92
CA ARG A 188 -11.36 -23.95 -1.54
C ARG A 188 -12.84 -23.63 -1.31
N GLY A 189 -13.60 -23.27 -2.35
CA GLY A 189 -15.01 -22.88 -2.24
C GLY A 189 -15.21 -21.54 -1.51
N ILE A 190 -14.19 -20.68 -1.48
CA ILE A 190 -14.24 -19.35 -0.90
C ILE A 190 -14.45 -18.35 -2.02
N ASP A 191 -15.44 -17.48 -1.88
CA ASP A 191 -15.70 -16.37 -2.79
C ASP A 191 -14.48 -15.40 -2.83
N PRO A 192 -13.81 -15.24 -3.98
CA PRO A 192 -12.48 -14.62 -4.10
C PRO A 192 -12.43 -13.08 -4.11
#